data_AF-A0A7Y2DLZ7-F1
#
_entry.id   AF-A0A7Y2DLZ7-F1
#
_cell.length_a   1.000
_cell.length_b   1.000
_cell.length_c   1.000
_cell.angle_alpha   90.00
_cell.angle_beta   90.00
_cell.angle_gamma   90.00
#
_symmetry.space_group_name_H-M   'P 1'
#
loop_
_entity.id
_entity.type
_entity.pdbx_description
1 polymer ?
#
loop_
_entity_poly.entity_id
_entity_poly.type
_entity_poly.pdbx_seq_one_letter_code
_entity_poly.pdbx_strand_id
1 'polypeptide(L)'
;MMRDEQRRQVYAAEDLAGEGTALSEPRTVEFLTRSTEALCRGRWWRVDLGCGAVDIALNRSEQRSYFSPLTRVISLSPQACDLGTLTHELAHAAAFDTDGYEPLHGPHFRTLHVQVRRAMLGTRCAADLLAVYRQFGLATMNAQSVVPSGSVLPTELYLQERIAGRPPGHHTSRRPGPPIAL
;
A
#
# COMPACT_ATOMS: atom_id res chain seq x y z
N MET A 1 5.51 -22.39 4.08
CA MET A 1 4.44 -22.50 3.08
C MET A 1 3.29 -21.51 3.31
N MET A 2 2.71 -21.36 4.52
CA MET A 2 1.61 -20.40 4.75
C MET A 2 1.96 -18.90 4.55
N ARG A 3 3.19 -18.47 4.89
CA ARG A 3 3.64 -17.07 4.74
C ARG A 3 3.64 -16.58 3.28
N ASP A 4 3.92 -17.47 2.33
CA ASP A 4 3.93 -17.12 0.91
C ASP A 4 2.52 -17.03 0.31
N GLU A 5 1.56 -17.78 0.88
CA GLU A 5 0.17 -17.79 0.42
C GLU A 5 -0.57 -16.50 0.77
N GLN A 6 -0.52 -16.09 2.04
CA GLN A 6 -1.20 -14.86 2.48
C GLN A 6 -0.66 -13.64 1.74
N ARG A 7 0.67 -13.56 1.56
CA ARG A 7 1.31 -12.52 0.76
C ARG A 7 0.81 -12.51 -0.68
N ARG A 8 0.67 -13.69 -1.31
CA ARG A 8 0.16 -13.80 -2.68
C ARG A 8 -1.30 -13.33 -2.78
N GLN A 9 -2.15 -13.71 -1.83
CA GLN A 9 -3.55 -13.30 -1.80
C GLN A 9 -3.69 -11.78 -1.57
N VAL A 10 -2.87 -11.20 -0.70
CA VAL A 10 -2.86 -9.76 -0.46
C VAL A 10 -2.48 -8.99 -1.73
N TYR A 11 -1.43 -9.40 -2.45
CA TYR A 11 -1.10 -8.75 -3.72
C TYR A 11 -2.20 -8.91 -4.78
N ALA A 12 -2.79 -10.11 -4.90
CA ALA A 12 -3.90 -10.31 -5.85
C ALA A 12 -5.12 -9.42 -5.51
N ALA A 13 -5.41 -9.24 -4.22
CA ALA A 13 -6.46 -8.34 -3.76
C ALA A 13 -6.12 -6.86 -4.03
N GLU A 14 -4.86 -6.47 -3.88
CA GLU A 14 -4.40 -5.11 -4.17
C GLU A 14 -4.48 -4.78 -5.66
N ASP A 15 -4.08 -5.72 -6.51
CA ASP A 15 -4.18 -5.62 -7.96
C ASP A 15 -5.64 -5.44 -8.39
N LEU A 16 -6.55 -6.28 -7.87
CA LEU A 16 -7.98 -6.19 -8.18
C LEU A 16 -8.60 -4.88 -7.65
N ALA A 17 -8.24 -4.44 -6.44
CA ALA A 17 -8.74 -3.18 -5.87
C ALA A 17 -8.20 -1.93 -6.60
N GLY A 18 -7.08 -2.06 -7.31
CA GLY A 18 -6.49 -1.00 -8.12
C GLY A 18 -6.89 -1.06 -9.60
N GLU A 19 -7.54 -2.12 -10.06
CA GLU A 19 -7.95 -2.27 -11.45
C GLU A 19 -8.84 -1.11 -11.90
N GLY A 20 -8.52 -0.52 -13.06
CA GLY A 20 -9.25 0.62 -13.62
C GLY A 20 -8.97 1.97 -12.96
N THR A 21 -8.13 2.03 -11.92
CA THR A 21 -7.78 3.27 -11.19
C THR A 21 -6.39 3.80 -11.57
N ALA A 22 -6.04 5.00 -11.11
CA ALA A 22 -4.72 5.57 -11.30
C ALA A 22 -3.68 5.14 -10.24
N LEU A 23 -3.98 4.12 -9.41
CA LEU A 23 -3.08 3.67 -8.33
C LEU A 23 -1.74 3.16 -8.83
N SER A 24 -1.75 2.45 -9.96
CA SER A 24 -0.56 1.88 -10.61
C SER A 24 0.06 2.82 -11.66
N GLU A 25 -0.43 4.06 -11.78
CA GLU A 25 0.19 5.02 -12.68
C GLU A 25 1.53 5.49 -12.11
N PRO A 26 2.60 5.50 -12.93
CA PRO A 26 3.91 5.99 -12.49
C PRO A 26 3.84 7.43 -11.99
N ARG A 27 4.45 7.68 -10.83
CA ARG A 27 4.63 8.99 -10.21
C ARG A 27 6.12 9.29 -10.05
N THR A 28 6.43 10.57 -9.93
CA THR A 28 7.81 10.98 -9.60
C THR A 28 8.09 10.67 -8.14
N VAL A 29 9.36 10.38 -7.81
CA VAL A 29 9.79 10.21 -6.41
C VAL A 29 9.46 11.45 -5.60
N GLU A 30 9.68 12.65 -6.14
CA GLU A 30 9.32 13.92 -5.48
C GLU A 30 7.84 14.00 -5.10
N PHE A 31 6.94 13.55 -5.98
CA PHE A 31 5.51 13.51 -5.68
C PHE A 31 5.21 12.55 -4.52
N LEU A 32 5.79 11.35 -4.55
CA LEU A 32 5.62 10.35 -3.49
C LEU A 32 6.21 10.83 -2.16
N THR A 33 7.41 11.42 -2.16
CA THR A 33 8.04 12.03 -0.99
C THR A 33 7.15 13.08 -0.35
N ARG A 34 6.65 14.07 -1.12
CA ARG A 34 5.77 15.12 -0.58
C ARG A 34 4.46 14.57 -0.02
N SER A 35 3.91 13.54 -0.66
CA SER A 35 2.69 12.87 -0.21
C SER A 35 2.91 12.17 1.13
N THR A 36 4.03 11.45 1.26
CA THR A 36 4.47 10.81 2.51
C THR A 36 4.70 11.83 3.61
N GLU A 37 5.44 12.91 3.34
CA GLU A 37 5.68 13.99 4.31
C GLU A 37 4.38 14.64 4.79
N ALA A 38 3.41 14.84 3.89
CA ALA A 38 2.11 15.39 4.25
C ALA A 38 1.33 14.44 5.17
N LEU A 39 1.31 13.14 4.88
CA LEU A 39 0.72 12.12 5.75
C LEU A 39 1.42 12.08 7.12
N CYS A 40 2.74 11.96 7.12
CA CYS A 40 3.56 11.83 8.33
C CYS A 40 3.54 13.08 9.22
N ARG A 41 3.23 14.27 8.68
CA ARG A 41 3.02 15.49 9.49
C ARG A 41 1.64 15.55 10.14
N GLY A 42 0.65 14.83 9.58
CA GLY A 42 -0.72 14.77 10.07
C GLY A 42 -0.80 14.31 11.53
N ARG A 43 -1.74 14.89 12.28
CA ARG A 43 -1.98 14.53 13.69
C ARG A 43 -2.32 13.05 13.84
N TRP A 44 -3.14 12.51 12.94
CA TRP A 44 -3.54 11.10 12.95
C TRP A 44 -2.34 10.16 12.92
N TRP A 45 -1.38 10.37 12.00
CA TRP A 45 -0.19 9.52 11.89
C TRP A 45 0.69 9.60 13.15
N ARG A 46 1.04 10.82 13.58
CA ARG A 46 2.02 11.00 14.67
C ARG A 46 1.46 10.74 16.06
N VAL A 47 0.21 11.11 16.29
CA VAL A 47 -0.38 11.15 17.63
C VAL A 47 -1.36 10.00 17.82
N ASP A 48 -2.30 9.81 16.89
CA ASP A 48 -3.35 8.81 17.08
C ASP A 48 -2.88 7.38 16.76
N LEU A 49 -1.97 7.23 15.79
CA LEU A 49 -1.29 5.96 15.52
C LEU A 49 0.07 5.83 16.23
N GLY A 50 0.68 6.93 16.67
CA GLY A 50 2.01 6.90 17.30
C GLY A 50 3.17 6.60 16.32
N CYS A 51 2.97 6.79 15.02
CA CYS A 51 3.96 6.45 14.00
C CYS A 51 5.02 7.56 13.80
N GLY A 52 6.27 7.15 13.56
CA GLY A 52 7.38 8.06 13.25
C GLY A 52 7.37 8.53 11.78
N ALA A 53 8.18 9.54 11.47
CA ALA A 53 8.39 9.98 10.08
C ALA A 53 8.97 8.84 9.22
N VAL A 54 8.66 8.87 7.91
CA VAL A 54 9.14 7.89 6.93
C VAL A 54 9.68 8.65 5.72
N ASP A 55 10.88 8.29 5.30
CA ASP A 55 11.53 8.88 4.12
C ASP A 55 11.36 7.98 2.89
N ILE A 56 11.42 8.58 1.69
CA ILE A 56 11.36 7.84 0.42
C ILE A 56 12.72 7.93 -0.27
N ALA A 57 13.25 6.78 -0.69
CA ALA A 57 14.44 6.69 -1.51
C ALA A 57 14.19 5.87 -2.77
N LEU A 58 14.87 6.22 -3.87
CA LEU A 58 14.85 5.41 -5.08
C LEU A 58 15.92 4.33 -5.01
N ASN A 59 15.49 3.08 -5.10
CA ASN A 59 16.35 1.91 -5.09
C ASN A 59 16.71 1.50 -6.52
N ARG A 60 17.82 2.05 -7.04
CA ARG A 60 18.27 1.79 -8.42
C ARG A 60 18.88 0.41 -8.62
N SER A 61 19.30 -0.25 -7.54
CA SER A 61 20.00 -1.54 -7.56
C SER A 61 19.08 -2.74 -7.45
N GLU A 62 17.88 -2.59 -6.89
CA GLU A 62 16.98 -3.72 -6.63
C GLU A 62 15.69 -3.69 -7.46
N GLN A 63 15.13 -4.88 -7.63
CA GLN A 63 13.89 -5.09 -8.39
C GLN A 63 12.62 -4.94 -7.53
N ARG A 64 12.74 -4.62 -6.24
CA ARG A 64 11.61 -4.62 -5.30
C ARG A 64 11.59 -3.38 -4.43
N SER A 65 10.36 -2.95 -4.12
CA SER A 65 10.12 -1.93 -3.11
C SER A 65 10.01 -2.59 -1.73
N TYR A 66 10.46 -1.88 -0.68
CA TYR A 66 10.32 -2.33 0.70
C TYR A 66 10.47 -1.16 1.69
N PHE A 67 9.83 -1.27 2.85
CA PHE A 67 10.12 -0.46 4.03
C PHE A 67 11.24 -1.08 4.89
N SER A 68 12.22 -0.27 5.28
CA SER A 68 13.28 -0.61 6.22
C SER A 68 12.98 -0.08 7.62
N PRO A 69 12.71 -0.94 8.62
CA PRO A 69 12.45 -0.47 9.98
C PRO A 69 13.65 0.22 10.64
N LEU A 70 14.87 -0.21 10.30
CA LEU A 70 16.11 0.32 10.90
C LEU A 70 16.37 1.77 10.49
N THR A 71 16.18 2.08 9.21
CA THR A 71 16.46 3.41 8.65
C THR A 71 15.21 4.26 8.49
N ARG A 72 14.02 3.67 8.66
CA ARG A 72 12.70 4.27 8.39
C ARG A 72 12.56 4.81 6.96
N VAL A 73 13.21 4.14 6.01
CA VAL A 73 13.17 4.49 4.59
C VAL A 73 12.31 3.49 3.84
N ILE A 74 11.38 3.98 3.02
CA ILE A 74 10.77 3.21 1.95
C ILE A 74 11.66 3.34 0.73
N SER A 75 12.29 2.23 0.37
CA SER A 75 13.07 2.06 -0.84
C SER A 75 12.12 1.64 -1.96
N LEU A 76 11.92 2.49 -2.98
CA LEU A 76 11.06 2.20 -4.12
C LEU A 76 11.88 1.74 -5.33
N SER A 77 11.47 0.62 -5.94
CA SER A 77 12.01 0.24 -7.25
C SER A 77 11.50 1.23 -8.32
N PRO A 78 12.31 1.61 -9.34
CA PRO A 78 11.88 2.51 -10.40
C PRO A 78 10.61 2.07 -11.15
N GLN A 79 10.34 0.76 -11.18
CA GLN A 79 9.17 0.18 -11.84
C GLN A 79 7.91 0.22 -10.96
N ALA A 80 8.06 0.46 -9.67
CA ALA A 80 7.00 0.45 -8.66
C ALA A 80 6.90 1.80 -7.93
N CYS A 81 7.22 2.88 -8.64
CA CYS A 81 7.06 4.26 -8.18
C CYS A 81 5.61 4.71 -8.41
N ASP A 82 4.67 4.15 -7.67
CA ASP A 82 3.24 4.41 -7.79
C ASP A 82 2.56 4.49 -6.40
N LEU A 83 1.29 4.88 -6.38
CA LEU A 83 0.54 5.09 -5.13
C LEU A 83 0.12 3.76 -4.47
N GLY A 84 -0.12 2.72 -5.27
CA GLY A 84 -0.43 1.39 -4.76
C GLY A 84 0.71 0.84 -3.92
N THR A 85 1.93 0.87 -4.48
CA THR A 85 3.16 0.47 -3.81
C THR A 85 3.45 1.36 -2.60
N LEU A 86 3.33 2.69 -2.74
CA LEU A 86 3.58 3.60 -1.62
C LEU A 86 2.67 3.30 -0.41
N THR A 87 1.36 3.14 -0.65
CA THR A 87 0.40 2.88 0.43
C THR A 87 0.60 1.51 1.08
N HIS A 88 1.06 0.51 0.33
CA HIS A 88 1.47 -0.79 0.85
C HIS A 88 2.66 -0.67 1.81
N GLU A 89 3.72 0.02 1.38
CA GLU A 89 4.93 0.16 2.20
C GLU A 89 4.72 1.06 3.44
N LEU A 90 3.87 2.08 3.34
CA LEU A 90 3.45 2.88 4.50
C LEU A 90 2.65 2.05 5.51
N ALA A 91 1.87 1.07 5.06
CA ALA A 91 1.17 0.16 5.96
C ALA A 91 2.14 -0.75 6.73
N HIS A 92 3.24 -1.19 6.11
CA HIS A 92 4.32 -1.88 6.84
C HIS A 92 4.97 -0.98 7.88
N ALA A 93 5.22 0.28 7.55
CA ALA A 93 5.78 1.24 8.51
C ALA A 93 4.87 1.44 9.73
N ALA A 94 3.57 1.60 9.50
CA ALA A 94 2.59 1.73 10.57
C ALA A 94 2.44 0.44 11.39
N ALA A 95 2.47 -0.73 10.74
CA ALA A 95 2.35 -2.03 11.42
C ALA A 95 3.55 -2.27 12.33
N PHE A 96 4.75 -1.94 11.85
CA PHE A 96 5.97 -2.02 12.63
C PHE A 96 5.91 -1.17 13.91
N ASP A 97 5.45 0.08 13.80
CA ASP A 97 5.37 1.00 14.95
C ASP A 97 4.29 0.61 15.98
N THR A 98 3.25 -0.12 15.55
CA THR A 98 2.08 -0.39 16.41
C THR A 98 2.02 -1.82 16.98
N ASP A 99 2.60 -2.81 16.31
CA ASP A 99 2.54 -4.22 16.74
C ASP A 99 3.87 -4.98 16.54
N GLY A 100 4.91 -4.32 16.01
CA GLY A 100 6.22 -4.93 15.77
C GLY A 100 6.27 -5.80 14.51
N TYR A 101 6.94 -6.95 14.57
CA TYR A 101 7.33 -7.77 13.41
C TYR A 101 6.35 -8.90 13.02
N GLU A 102 5.15 -8.93 13.58
CA GLU A 102 4.17 -10.03 13.42
C GLU A 102 3.18 -9.78 12.27
N PRO A 103 2.68 -10.86 11.65
CA PRO A 103 2.99 -11.21 10.26
C PRO A 103 2.85 -10.05 9.28
N LEU A 104 3.89 -9.86 8.45
CA LEU A 104 4.02 -8.81 7.41
C LEU A 104 2.71 -8.49 6.65
N HIS A 105 1.90 -9.48 6.30
CA HIS A 105 0.65 -9.29 5.54
C HIS A 105 -0.59 -9.81 6.29
N GLY A 106 -0.54 -9.78 7.63
CA GLY A 106 -1.60 -10.26 8.52
C GLY A 106 -2.80 -9.30 8.65
N PRO A 107 -3.78 -9.63 9.51
CA PRO A 107 -4.96 -8.81 9.75
C PRO A 107 -4.66 -7.37 10.15
N HIS A 108 -3.62 -7.15 10.96
CA HIS A 108 -3.19 -5.83 11.41
C HIS A 108 -2.67 -4.97 10.26
N PHE A 109 -1.73 -5.50 9.48
CA PHE A 109 -1.25 -4.87 8.24
C PHE A 109 -2.42 -4.50 7.32
N ARG A 110 -3.37 -5.42 7.08
CA ARG A 110 -4.50 -5.17 6.18
C ARG A 110 -5.40 -4.05 6.70
N THR A 111 -5.64 -3.98 8.02
CA THR A 111 -6.38 -2.87 8.63
C THR A 111 -5.66 -1.55 8.41
N LEU A 112 -4.35 -1.51 8.68
CA LEU A 112 -3.54 -0.31 8.48
C LEU A 112 -3.45 0.09 7.01
N HIS A 113 -3.38 -0.86 6.08
CA HIS A 113 -3.37 -0.58 4.64
C HIS A 113 -4.67 0.09 4.20
N VAL A 114 -5.82 -0.40 4.66
CA VAL A 114 -7.12 0.24 4.43
C VAL A 114 -7.16 1.66 5.03
N GLN A 115 -6.65 1.83 6.25
CA GLN A 115 -6.61 3.15 6.90
C GLN A 115 -5.68 4.13 6.20
N VAL A 116 -4.49 3.69 5.77
CA VAL A 116 -3.53 4.48 5.00
C VAL A 116 -4.14 4.89 3.66
N ARG A 117 -4.78 3.97 2.93
CA ARG A 117 -5.49 4.33 1.69
C ARG A 117 -6.60 5.34 1.95
N ARG A 118 -7.32 5.24 3.06
CA ARG A 118 -8.32 6.25 3.44
C ARG A 118 -7.68 7.61 3.68
N ALA A 119 -6.64 7.67 4.50
CA ALA A 119 -5.95 8.91 4.84
C ALA A 119 -5.27 9.55 3.63
N MET A 120 -4.77 8.74 2.69
CA MET A 120 -4.08 9.23 1.49
C MET A 120 -5.04 9.62 0.38
N LEU A 121 -6.05 8.79 0.09
CA LEU A 121 -6.83 8.82 -1.15
C LEU A 121 -8.34 8.88 -0.93
N GLY A 122 -8.78 8.90 0.33
CA GLY A 122 -10.19 9.07 0.70
C GLY A 122 -10.96 7.77 0.90
N THR A 123 -12.20 7.93 1.36
CA THR A 123 -13.06 6.84 1.83
C THR A 123 -13.33 5.77 0.79
N ARG A 124 -13.56 6.16 -0.47
CA ARG A 124 -13.89 5.19 -1.54
C ARG A 124 -12.75 4.21 -1.79
N CYS A 125 -11.53 4.69 -1.94
CA CYS A 125 -10.33 3.86 -2.15
C CYS A 125 -10.14 2.79 -1.05
N ALA A 126 -10.39 3.19 0.21
CA ALA A 126 -10.31 2.30 1.35
C ALA A 126 -11.47 1.28 1.39
N ALA A 127 -12.68 1.71 1.05
CA ALA A 127 -13.85 0.84 0.99
C ALA A 127 -13.68 -0.24 -0.09
N ASP A 128 -13.16 0.13 -1.25
CA ASP A 128 -12.92 -0.80 -2.37
C ASP A 128 -11.84 -1.83 -1.99
N LEU A 129 -10.70 -1.41 -1.39
CA LEU A 129 -9.70 -2.36 -0.89
C LEU A 129 -10.28 -3.31 0.18
N LEU A 130 -11.05 -2.78 1.13
CA LEU A 130 -11.68 -3.58 2.19
C LEU A 130 -12.67 -4.61 1.62
N ALA A 131 -13.46 -4.22 0.61
CA ALA A 131 -14.39 -5.11 -0.07
C ALA A 131 -13.63 -6.26 -0.76
N VAL A 132 -12.52 -5.96 -1.43
CA VAL A 132 -11.71 -6.98 -2.09
C VAL A 132 -11.02 -7.89 -1.06
N TYR A 133 -10.45 -7.35 0.03
CA TYR A 133 -9.93 -8.21 1.10
C TYR A 133 -10.99 -9.18 1.63
N ARG A 134 -12.24 -8.72 1.82
CA ARG A 134 -13.35 -9.60 2.21
C ARG A 134 -13.67 -10.67 1.16
N GLN A 135 -13.65 -10.31 -0.12
CA GLN A 135 -13.85 -11.26 -1.24
C GLN A 135 -12.81 -12.38 -1.25
N PHE A 136 -11.56 -12.06 -0.90
CA PHE A 136 -10.47 -13.05 -0.78
C PHE A 136 -10.45 -13.80 0.57
N GLY A 137 -11.41 -13.55 1.48
CA GLY A 137 -11.43 -14.15 2.82
C GLY A 137 -10.32 -13.62 3.74
N LEU A 138 -9.76 -12.45 3.44
CA LEU A 138 -8.65 -11.83 4.17
C LEU A 138 -9.19 -10.95 5.31
N ALA A 139 -9.13 -11.47 6.53
CA ALA A 139 -9.63 -10.78 7.71
C ALA A 139 -8.90 -9.45 8.02
N THR A 140 -9.63 -8.40 8.35
CA THR A 140 -9.11 -7.17 8.96
C THR A 140 -9.48 -7.13 10.45
N MET A 141 -8.68 -6.47 11.27
CA MET A 141 -9.01 -6.19 12.67
C MET A 141 -9.90 -4.94 12.80
N ASN A 142 -10.50 -4.77 13.98
CA ASN A 142 -11.14 -3.52 14.36
C ASN A 142 -10.09 -2.41 14.47
N ALA A 143 -10.32 -1.31 13.76
CA ALA A 143 -9.47 -0.12 13.83
C ALA A 143 -9.45 0.46 15.25
N GLN A 144 -8.25 0.68 15.79
CA GLN A 144 -8.07 1.30 17.10
C GLN A 144 -8.08 2.84 17.05
N SER A 145 -7.93 3.43 15.84
CA SER A 145 -7.93 4.87 15.62
C SER A 145 -8.94 5.30 14.57
N VAL A 146 -9.49 6.51 14.73
CA VAL A 146 -10.40 7.12 13.76
C VAL A 146 -9.58 7.85 12.70
N VAL A 147 -9.62 7.36 11.47
CA VAL A 147 -8.99 8.04 10.33
C VAL A 147 -9.77 9.32 10.02
N PRO A 148 -9.09 10.47 9.81
CA PRO A 148 -9.72 11.72 9.42
C PRO A 148 -10.64 11.57 8.20
N SER A 149 -11.64 12.46 8.09
CA SER A 149 -12.56 12.49 6.93
C SER A 149 -11.92 13.06 5.67
N GLY A 150 -10.88 13.90 5.83
CA GLY A 150 -10.09 14.43 4.71
C GLY A 150 -8.99 13.47 4.25
N SER A 151 -8.55 13.63 3.00
CA SER A 151 -7.42 12.91 2.42
C SER A 151 -6.23 13.83 2.18
N VAL A 152 -5.01 13.27 2.19
CA VAL A 152 -3.77 13.98 1.85
C VAL A 152 -3.76 14.38 0.37
N LEU A 153 -4.22 13.47 -0.50
CA LEU A 153 -4.28 13.69 -1.93
C LEU A 153 -5.72 13.93 -2.39
N PRO A 154 -5.92 14.62 -3.54
CA PRO A 154 -7.23 14.76 -4.15
C PRO A 154 -7.85 13.39 -4.43
N THR A 155 -9.10 13.19 -4.01
CA THR A 155 -9.80 11.90 -4.18
C THR A 155 -10.02 11.54 -5.65
N GLU A 156 -9.99 12.55 -6.53
CA GLU A 156 -10.09 12.44 -7.98
C GLU A 156 -8.95 11.59 -8.55
N LEU A 157 -7.77 11.55 -7.91
CA LEU A 157 -6.69 10.68 -8.35
C LEU A 157 -7.06 9.20 -8.26
N TYR A 158 -7.95 8.81 -7.34
CA TYR A 158 -8.47 7.45 -7.30
C TYR A 158 -9.61 7.24 -8.31
N LEU A 159 -10.42 8.27 -8.53
CA LEU A 159 -11.62 8.22 -9.38
C LEU A 159 -11.34 8.38 -10.87
N GLN A 160 -10.16 8.85 -11.24
CA GLN A 160 -9.74 8.93 -12.65
C GLN A 160 -9.70 7.52 -13.22
N GLU A 161 -10.71 7.18 -14.01
CA GLU A 161 -10.68 6.03 -14.90
C GLU A 161 -9.41 6.15 -15.76
N ARG A 162 -8.69 5.03 -15.93
CA ARG A 162 -7.53 5.01 -16.83
C ARG A 162 -7.92 5.65 -18.16
N ILE A 163 -7.22 6.72 -18.53
CA ILE A 163 -7.38 7.33 -19.85
C ILE A 163 -7.21 6.21 -20.88
N ALA A 164 -8.28 5.89 -21.58
CA ALA A 164 -8.32 4.84 -22.58
C ALA A 164 -7.19 5.08 -23.59
N GLY A 165 -6.24 4.12 -23.69
CA GLY A 165 -5.14 4.19 -24.65
C GLY A 165 -3.73 4.07 -24.07
N ARG A 166 -3.54 4.15 -22.75
CA ARG A 166 -2.24 3.78 -22.15
C ARG A 166 -2.20 2.26 -21.94
N PRO A 167 -1.30 1.49 -22.58
CA PRO A 167 -1.24 0.05 -22.35
C PRO A 167 -1.00 -0.23 -20.86
N PRO A 168 -1.60 -1.28 -20.28
CA PRO A 168 -1.29 -1.70 -18.92
C PRO A 168 0.23 -1.85 -18.84
N GLY A 169 0.87 -1.16 -17.90
CA GLY A 169 2.22 -1.51 -17.51
C GLY A 169 2.14 -2.95 -17.04
N HIS A 170 2.58 -3.89 -17.89
CA HIS A 170 2.59 -5.29 -17.55
C HIS A 170 3.51 -5.48 -16.34
N HIS A 171 2.94 -5.48 -15.14
CA HIS A 171 3.55 -6.09 -13.97
C HIS A 171 3.44 -7.61 -14.07
N THR A 172 3.92 -8.19 -15.17
CA THR A 172 4.18 -9.62 -15.25
C THR A 172 5.60 -9.88 -14.74
N SER A 173 5.79 -9.76 -13.43
CA SER A 173 6.93 -10.38 -12.76
C SER A 173 6.43 -11.48 -11.84
N ARG A 174 5.91 -12.57 -12.42
CA ARG A 174 5.94 -13.91 -11.81
C ARG A 174 6.06 -14.95 -12.91
N ARG A 175 7.21 -15.62 -12.97
CA ARG A 175 7.30 -16.95 -13.59
C ARG A 175 6.24 -17.85 -12.93
N PRO A 176 5.47 -18.64 -13.69
CA PRO A 176 4.65 -19.69 -13.09
C PRO A 176 5.59 -20.62 -12.30
N GLY A 177 5.28 -20.83 -11.02
CA GLY A 177 5.93 -21.88 -10.25
C GLY A 177 5.67 -23.24 -10.91
N PRO A 178 6.55 -24.24 -10.71
CA PRO A 178 6.37 -25.55 -11.31
C PRO A 178 5.04 -26.17 -10.85
N PRO A 179 4.38 -26.97 -11.71
CA PRO A 179 3.12 -27.62 -11.37
C PRO A 179 3.32 -28.53 -10.15
N ILE A 180 2.44 -28.40 -9.18
CA ILE A 180 2.33 -29.35 -8.06
C ILE A 180 1.76 -30.63 -8.66
N ALA A 181 2.56 -31.70 -8.68
CA ALA A 181 2.06 -33.04 -8.91
C ALA A 181 1.19 -33.45 -7.72
N LEU A 182 -0.05 -33.84 -8.00
CA LEU A 182 -0.97 -34.49 -7.06
C LEU A 182 -0.53 -35.94 -6.83
#